data_AF-A0AA39UNX9-F1
#
_entry.id   AF-A0AA39UNX9-F1
#
_cell.length_a   1.000
_cell.length_b   1.000
_cell.length_c   1.000
_cell.angle_alpha   90.00
_cell.angle_beta   90.00
_cell.angle_gamma   90.00
#
_symmetry.space_group_name_H-M   'P 1'
#
loop_
_entity.id
_entity.type
_entity.pdbx_description
1 polymer ?
#
loop_
_entity_poly.entity_id
_entity_poly.type
_entity_poly.pdbx_seq_one_letter_code
_entity_poly.pdbx_strand_id
1 'polypeptide(L)'
;RSGVLKDIFHVFEMIWIPKSHGLRITFARILWDAIFLPDPSNMKVIKSYLACLSPPMTWKECLQKNPTFIKRHCKFVVPPPEILYDIVSKLFKTYGPLKDAQTGLPLFNASTWKIVKNILLLVHTGYISDPPGIPLYMCLGVESNGLPHYRCFWGTNFTEGGVHRPIRHSLPISGVSPRHTSNRLTAFVYHHNITVSSISVFVFHLNGW
;
A
#
# COMPACT_ATOMS: atom_id res chain seq x y z
N ARG A 1 18.55 4.35 17.66
CA ARG A 1 17.20 4.38 17.03
C ARG A 1 17.02 3.07 16.28
N SER A 2 16.00 2.27 16.59
CA SER A 2 15.68 1.08 15.79
C SER A 2 15.22 1.55 14.41
N GLY A 3 15.94 1.20 13.34
CA GLY A 3 15.63 1.58 11.96
C GLY A 3 14.40 0.88 11.37
N VAL A 4 13.51 0.36 12.21
CA VAL A 4 12.31 -0.37 11.80
C VAL A 4 11.18 0.65 11.67
N LEU A 5 10.88 1.04 10.43
CA LEU A 5 9.70 1.83 10.09
C LEU A 5 8.44 0.99 10.29
N LYS A 6 7.32 1.64 10.59
CA LYS A 6 6.04 0.95 10.74
C LYS A 6 5.44 0.69 9.35
N ASP A 7 4.82 -0.47 9.18
CA ASP A 7 4.09 -0.76 7.95
C ASP A 7 2.91 0.23 7.82
N ILE A 8 2.88 0.94 6.69
CA ILE A 8 1.91 2.00 6.41
C ILE A 8 0.55 1.41 6.10
N PHE A 9 0.48 0.18 5.56
CA PHE A 9 -0.78 -0.53 5.37
C PHE A 9 -1.45 -0.84 6.71
N HIS A 10 -0.67 -1.09 7.76
CA HIS A 10 -1.20 -1.30 9.09
C HIS A 10 -1.89 -0.05 9.66
N VAL A 11 -1.52 1.16 9.21
CA VAL A 11 -2.21 2.40 9.62
C VAL A 11 -3.67 2.39 9.16
N PHE A 12 -3.95 1.87 7.96
CA PHE A 12 -5.32 1.76 7.46
C PHE A 12 -6.13 0.72 8.24
N GLU A 13 -5.49 -0.37 8.66
CA GLU A 13 -6.12 -1.44 9.46
C GLU A 13 -6.42 -1.01 10.90
N MET A 14 -5.60 -0.10 11.45
CA MET A 14 -5.81 0.43 12.80
C MET A 14 -7.15 1.18 12.93
N ILE A 15 -7.60 1.88 11.88
CA ILE A 15 -8.84 2.67 11.93
C ILE A 15 -10.05 1.77 11.68
N TRP A 16 -10.66 1.29 12.76
CA TRP A 16 -11.90 0.53 12.66
C TRP A 16 -13.11 1.45 12.44
N ILE A 17 -13.83 1.23 11.34
CA ILE A 17 -15.09 1.89 11.00
C ILE A 17 -16.12 0.79 10.67
N PRO A 18 -17.36 0.85 11.22
CA PRO A 18 -18.40 -0.13 10.92
C PRO A 18 -18.65 -0.30 9.42
N LYS A 19 -18.83 -1.55 8.97
CA LYS A 19 -19.07 -1.85 7.54
C LYS A 19 -20.32 -1.17 6.98
N SER A 20 -21.32 -0.95 7.83
CA SER A 20 -22.59 -0.29 7.51
C SER A 20 -22.49 1.23 7.39
N HIS A 21 -21.39 1.85 7.86
CA HIS A 21 -21.29 3.30 7.81
C HIS A 21 -21.06 3.78 6.37
N GLY A 22 -21.96 4.64 5.88
CA GLY A 22 -21.96 5.11 4.49
C GLY A 22 -20.70 5.87 4.05
N LEU A 23 -19.95 6.45 4.99
CA LEU A 23 -18.72 7.18 4.68
C LEU A 23 -17.46 6.31 4.69
N ARG A 24 -17.55 5.03 5.08
CA ARG A 24 -16.38 4.15 5.26
C ARG A 24 -15.50 4.06 4.02
N ILE A 25 -16.10 3.77 2.86
CA ILE A 25 -15.36 3.58 1.59
C ILE A 25 -14.76 4.91 1.12
N THR A 26 -15.55 5.97 1.18
CA THR A 26 -15.12 7.32 0.78
C THR A 26 -13.96 7.80 1.66
N PHE A 27 -14.06 7.64 2.97
CA PHE A 27 -13.00 7.99 3.91
C PHE A 27 -11.71 7.19 3.64
N ALA A 28 -11.80 5.87 3.44
CA ALA A 28 -10.63 5.05 3.16
C ALA A 28 -9.91 5.49 1.88
N ARG A 29 -10.65 5.84 0.82
CA ARG A 29 -10.09 6.36 -0.44
C ARG A 29 -9.41 7.72 -0.24
N ILE A 30 -10.06 8.64 0.45
CA ILE A 30 -9.51 9.99 0.66
C ILE A 30 -8.29 9.93 1.58
N LEU A 31 -8.28 9.06 2.59
CA LEU A 31 -7.10 8.82 3.41
C LEU A 31 -5.94 8.24 2.60
N TRP A 32 -6.23 7.31 1.68
CA TRP A 32 -5.21 6.77 0.77
C TRP A 32 -4.63 7.86 -0.13
N ASP A 33 -5.48 8.65 -0.80
CA ASP A 33 -5.05 9.74 -1.68
C ASP A 33 -4.28 10.84 -0.93
N ALA A 34 -4.57 11.04 0.36
CA ALA A 34 -3.90 12.01 1.21
C ALA A 34 -2.50 11.55 1.65
N ILE A 35 -2.31 10.24 1.86
CA ILE A 35 -1.04 9.66 2.26
C ILE A 35 -0.16 9.47 1.03
N PHE A 36 -0.67 8.80 0.00
CA PHE A 36 0.06 8.40 -1.20
C PHE A 36 -0.05 9.43 -2.31
N LEU A 37 0.95 10.28 -2.46
CA LEU A 37 0.96 11.29 -3.50
C LEU A 37 1.55 10.73 -4.81
N PRO A 38 0.85 10.83 -5.95
CA PRO A 38 1.39 10.37 -7.22
C PRO A 38 2.58 11.24 -7.65
N ASP A 39 3.61 10.61 -8.22
CA ASP A 39 4.72 11.31 -8.85
C ASP A 39 4.18 12.25 -9.95
N PRO A 40 4.42 13.57 -9.86
CA PRO A 40 3.82 14.54 -10.78
C PRO A 40 4.17 14.30 -12.25
N SER A 41 5.39 13.81 -12.51
CA SER A 41 5.87 13.52 -13.86
C SER A 41 5.15 12.32 -14.44
N ASN A 42 5.03 11.22 -13.67
CA ASN A 42 4.27 10.04 -14.10
C ASN A 42 2.78 10.39 -14.28
N MET A 43 2.19 11.14 -13.35
CA MET A 43 0.80 11.56 -13.44
C MET A 43 0.53 12.34 -14.74
N LYS A 44 1.43 13.24 -15.13
CA LYS A 44 1.32 14.02 -16.37
C LYS A 44 1.32 13.11 -17.61
N VAL A 45 2.26 12.17 -17.69
CA VAL A 45 2.39 11.24 -18.83
C VAL A 45 1.18 10.31 -18.93
N ILE A 46 0.71 9.78 -17.81
CA ILE A 46 -0.50 8.94 -17.78
C ILE A 46 -1.72 9.75 -18.21
N LYS A 47 -1.89 10.98 -17.72
CA LYS A 47 -3.01 11.84 -18.15
C LYS A 47 -3.00 12.10 -19.66
N SER A 48 -1.83 12.35 -20.26
CA SER A 48 -1.74 12.49 -21.72
C SER A 48 -2.12 11.19 -22.45
N TYR A 49 -1.66 10.03 -21.96
CA TYR A 49 -2.03 8.74 -22.54
C TYR A 49 -3.53 8.49 -22.47
N LEU A 50 -4.15 8.72 -21.30
CA LEU A 50 -5.59 8.52 -21.10
C LEU A 50 -6.44 9.45 -21.97
N ALA A 51 -5.95 10.66 -22.26
CA ALA A 51 -6.62 11.60 -23.17
C ALA A 51 -6.59 11.14 -24.64
N CYS A 52 -5.61 10.32 -25.03
CA CYS A 52 -5.50 9.76 -26.38
C CYS A 52 -6.31 8.47 -26.58
N LEU A 53 -6.92 7.92 -25.53
CA LEU A 53 -7.79 6.75 -25.65
C LEU A 53 -9.08 7.09 -26.41
N SER A 54 -9.71 6.06 -26.97
CA SER A 54 -11.03 6.17 -27.60
C SER A 54 -12.00 5.19 -26.90
N PRO A 55 -12.91 5.66 -26.03
CA PRO A 55 -13.11 7.06 -25.62
C PRO A 55 -12.02 7.58 -24.67
N PRO A 56 -11.77 8.90 -24.61
CA PRO A 56 -10.85 9.50 -23.64
C PRO A 56 -11.28 9.22 -22.20
N MET A 57 -10.31 9.11 -21.30
CA MET A 57 -10.57 8.86 -19.88
C MET A 57 -9.83 9.86 -19.00
N THR A 58 -10.47 10.29 -17.92
CA THR A 58 -9.80 11.11 -16.90
C THR A 58 -9.01 10.25 -15.91
N TRP A 59 -8.05 10.86 -15.22
CA TRP A 59 -7.32 10.21 -14.13
C TRP A 59 -8.26 9.59 -13.08
N LYS A 60 -9.30 10.33 -12.69
CA LYS A 60 -10.25 9.91 -11.65
C LYS A 60 -11.08 8.70 -12.10
N GLU A 61 -11.55 8.71 -13.35
CA GLU A 61 -12.26 7.57 -13.92
C GLU A 61 -11.36 6.34 -14.06
N CYS A 62 -10.10 6.53 -14.45
CA CYS A 62 -9.14 5.44 -14.54
C CYS A 62 -8.85 4.83 -13.17
N LEU A 63 -8.64 5.64 -12.13
CA LEU A 63 -8.50 5.16 -10.75
C LEU A 63 -9.73 4.38 -10.27
N GLN A 64 -10.93 4.78 -10.67
CA GLN A 64 -12.17 4.07 -10.29
C GLN A 64 -12.37 2.77 -11.06
N LYS A 65 -12.03 2.73 -12.35
CA LYS A 65 -12.23 1.56 -13.22
C LYS A 65 -11.10 0.54 -13.12
N ASN A 66 -9.86 1.00 -13.08
CA ASN A 66 -8.65 0.16 -13.10
C ASN A 66 -7.52 0.77 -12.24
N PRO A 67 -7.64 0.74 -10.90
CA PRO A 67 -6.61 1.26 -10.01
C PRO A 67 -5.26 0.54 -10.17
N THR A 68 -5.27 -0.73 -10.58
CA THR A 68 -4.06 -1.54 -10.81
C THR A 68 -3.21 -0.97 -11.94
N PHE A 69 -3.84 -0.44 -13.00
CA PHE A 69 -3.12 0.23 -14.09
C PHE A 69 -2.34 1.44 -13.56
N ILE A 70 -2.98 2.31 -12.79
CA ILE A 70 -2.31 3.49 -12.22
C ILE A 70 -1.18 3.06 -11.28
N LYS A 71 -1.40 2.09 -10.39
CA LYS A 71 -0.39 1.57 -9.46
C LYS A 71 0.82 0.95 -10.17
N ARG A 72 0.62 0.40 -11.37
CA ARG A 72 1.69 -0.16 -12.21
C ARG A 72 2.53 0.93 -12.88
N HIS A 73 1.90 2.02 -13.30
CA HIS A 73 2.55 3.03 -14.14
C HIS A 73 2.93 4.32 -13.41
N CYS A 74 2.52 4.49 -12.15
CA CYS A 74 2.79 5.67 -11.34
C CYS A 74 3.48 5.28 -10.04
N LYS A 75 4.63 5.92 -9.75
CA LYS A 75 5.22 5.88 -8.42
C LYS A 75 4.38 6.72 -7.47
N PHE A 76 4.23 6.27 -6.23
CA PHE A 76 3.64 7.05 -5.16
C PHE A 76 4.71 7.38 -4.12
N VAL A 77 4.66 8.59 -3.61
CA VAL A 77 5.58 9.07 -2.57
C VAL A 77 4.75 9.44 -1.36
N VAL A 78 5.22 9.04 -0.19
CA VAL A 78 4.64 9.51 1.06
C VAL A 78 5.50 10.63 1.63
N PRO A 79 4.94 11.84 1.76
CA PRO A 79 5.73 13.03 2.01
C PRO A 79 6.40 13.03 3.39
N PRO A 80 7.38 13.91 3.61
CA PRO A 80 7.99 14.16 4.91
C PRO A 80 6.94 14.45 6.00
N PRO A 81 7.25 14.17 7.28
CA PRO A 81 6.30 14.26 8.38
C PRO A 81 5.72 15.67 8.55
N GLU A 82 6.49 16.72 8.24
CA GLU A 82 6.07 18.12 8.34
C GLU A 82 4.90 18.44 7.40
N ILE A 83 4.88 17.82 6.22
CA ILE A 83 3.82 17.99 5.22
C ILE A 83 2.68 17.00 5.50
N LEU A 84 3.03 15.75 5.78
CA LEU A 84 2.05 14.67 5.96
C LEU A 84 1.15 14.90 7.17
N TYR A 85 1.70 15.43 8.27
CA TYR A 85 0.95 15.66 9.50
C TYR A 85 -0.21 16.62 9.30
N ASP A 86 0.00 17.75 8.62
CA ASP A 86 -1.03 18.75 8.39
C ASP A 86 -2.15 18.22 7.51
N ILE A 87 -1.79 17.47 6.46
CA ILE A 87 -2.75 16.83 5.55
C ILE A 87 -3.63 15.85 6.32
N VAL A 88 -3.01 14.91 7.04
CA VAL A 88 -3.71 13.84 7.75
C VAL A 88 -4.50 14.39 8.94
N SER A 89 -3.96 15.37 9.68
CA SER A 89 -4.67 16.01 10.79
C SER A 89 -5.91 16.76 10.31
N LYS A 90 -5.81 17.50 9.21
CA LYS A 90 -6.94 18.21 8.62
C LYS A 90 -8.03 17.21 8.20
N LEU A 91 -7.63 16.14 7.50
CA LEU A 91 -8.55 15.09 7.07
C LEU A 91 -9.29 14.46 8.25
N PHE A 92 -8.59 14.07 9.32
CA PHE A 92 -9.24 13.50 10.50
C PHE A 92 -10.19 14.46 11.21
N LYS A 93 -9.84 15.75 11.31
CA LYS A 93 -10.71 16.79 11.86
C LYS A 93 -11.95 17.04 11.00
N THR A 94 -11.80 16.96 9.67
CA THR A 94 -12.92 17.16 8.73
C THR A 94 -13.87 15.97 8.71
N TYR A 95 -13.35 14.74 8.62
CA TYR A 95 -14.18 13.54 8.43
C TYR A 95 -14.64 12.88 9.73
N GLY A 96 -13.84 12.95 10.80
CA GLY A 96 -14.16 12.33 12.08
C GLY A 96 -15.53 12.67 12.67
N PRO A 97 -15.98 13.94 12.66
CA PRO A 97 -17.28 14.31 13.20
C PRO A 97 -18.46 14.09 12.24
N LEU A 98 -18.21 13.74 10.97
CA LEU A 98 -19.29 13.55 10.00
C LEU A 98 -20.16 12.37 10.41
N LYS A 99 -21.47 12.58 10.35
CA LYS A 99 -22.45 11.60 10.80
C LYS A 99 -22.91 10.70 9.65
N ASP A 100 -23.14 9.45 9.98
CA ASP A 100 -23.84 8.52 9.12
C ASP A 100 -25.31 8.95 8.93
N ALA A 101 -25.79 8.90 7.68
CA ALA A 101 -27.15 9.34 7.36
C ALA A 101 -28.24 8.45 7.98
N GLN A 102 -27.97 7.17 8.22
CA GLN A 102 -28.96 6.22 8.75
C GLN A 102 -28.90 6.16 10.28
N THR A 103 -27.69 6.01 10.84
CA THR A 103 -27.51 5.80 12.28
C THR A 103 -27.32 7.10 13.07
N GLY A 104 -26.98 8.22 12.41
CA GLY A 104 -26.66 9.49 13.06
C GLY A 104 -25.37 9.49 13.86
N LEU A 105 -24.63 8.38 13.88
CA LEU A 105 -23.38 8.22 14.60
C LEU A 105 -22.22 8.88 13.83
N PRO A 106 -21.24 9.48 14.52
CA PRO A 106 -20.06 10.05 13.88
C PRO A 106 -19.16 8.94 13.31
N LEU A 107 -18.40 9.29 12.28
CA LEU A 107 -17.41 8.40 11.66
C LEU A 107 -16.39 7.89 12.67
N PHE A 108 -15.92 8.78 13.55
CA PHE A 108 -15.03 8.43 14.64
C PHE A 108 -15.75 8.46 15.98
N ASN A 109 -15.82 7.31 16.63
CA ASN A 109 -16.22 7.19 18.02
C ASN A 109 -15.04 7.51 18.97
N ALA A 110 -15.29 7.46 20.28
CA ALA A 110 -14.27 7.76 21.29
C ALA A 110 -13.03 6.83 21.22
N SER A 111 -13.17 5.56 20.84
CA SER A 111 -12.02 4.66 20.70
C SER A 111 -11.25 4.95 19.41
N THR A 112 -11.93 5.23 18.29
CA THR A 112 -11.30 5.63 17.03
C THR A 112 -10.49 6.92 17.20
N TRP A 113 -10.97 7.89 17.99
CA TRP A 113 -10.20 9.10 18.29
C TRP A 113 -8.89 8.82 19.05
N LYS A 114 -8.83 7.81 19.92
CA LYS A 114 -7.57 7.40 20.57
C LYS A 114 -6.60 6.82 19.55
N ILE A 115 -7.08 5.99 18.63
CA ILE A 115 -6.27 5.40 17.55
C ILE A 115 -5.75 6.48 16.61
N VAL A 116 -6.61 7.41 16.21
CA VAL A 116 -6.24 8.56 15.36
C VAL A 116 -5.13 9.40 15.98
N LYS A 117 -5.17 9.65 17.30
CA LYS A 117 -4.07 10.33 18.01
C LYS A 117 -2.76 9.55 17.90
N ASN A 118 -2.80 8.23 18.03
CA ASN A 118 -1.61 7.38 17.87
C ASN A 118 -1.08 7.42 16.43
N ILE A 119 -1.97 7.43 15.43
CA ILE A 119 -1.59 7.57 14.02
C ILE A 119 -0.91 8.91 13.77
N LEU A 120 -1.47 10.01 14.29
CA LEU A 120 -0.86 11.33 14.19
C LEU A 120 0.53 11.38 14.84
N LEU A 121 0.74 10.67 15.96
CA LEU A 121 2.06 10.53 16.55
C LEU A 121 3.04 9.77 15.63
N LEU A 122 2.59 8.69 14.99
CA LEU A 122 3.39 7.94 14.01
C LEU A 122 3.76 8.81 12.79
N VAL A 123 2.82 9.63 12.31
CA VAL A 123 3.04 10.59 11.23
C VAL A 123 4.08 11.62 11.66
N HIS A 124 3.87 12.28 12.80
CA HIS A 124 4.75 13.32 13.31
C HIS A 124 6.18 12.82 13.55
N THR A 125 6.34 11.56 13.93
CA THR A 125 7.66 10.94 14.17
C THR A 125 8.32 10.41 12.88
N GLY A 126 7.64 10.50 11.73
CA GLY A 126 8.16 10.08 10.43
C GLY A 126 8.18 8.57 10.22
N TYR A 127 7.52 7.77 11.07
CA TYR A 127 7.52 6.30 10.93
C TYR A 127 6.78 5.79 9.69
N ILE A 128 5.97 6.65 9.06
CA ILE A 128 5.17 6.33 7.88
C ILE A 128 5.56 7.17 6.66
N SER A 129 6.57 8.02 6.78
CA SER A 129 7.09 8.80 5.65
C SER A 129 8.15 8.01 4.91
N ASP A 130 8.34 8.33 3.64
CA ASP A 130 9.40 7.69 2.86
C ASP A 130 10.79 8.06 3.40
N PRO A 131 11.68 7.07 3.62
CA PRO A 131 13.04 7.36 4.03
C PRO A 131 13.79 8.10 2.91
N PRO A 132 14.51 9.18 3.23
CA PRO A 132 15.19 9.99 2.24
C PRO A 132 16.28 9.18 1.52
N GLY A 133 16.32 9.27 0.19
CA GLY A 133 17.36 8.64 -0.63
C GLY A 133 17.19 7.13 -0.84
N ILE A 134 16.12 6.51 -0.34
CA ILE A 134 15.84 5.09 -0.58
C ILE A 134 14.83 4.95 -1.71
N PRO A 135 15.20 4.32 -2.85
CA PRO A 135 14.25 4.10 -3.94
C PRO A 135 13.28 2.97 -3.56
N LEU A 136 12.01 3.33 -3.35
CA LEU A 136 10.94 2.37 -3.05
C LEU A 136 10.25 1.83 -4.31
N TYR A 137 10.69 2.26 -5.48
CA TYR A 137 10.19 1.80 -6.78
C TYR A 137 11.35 1.47 -7.70
N MET A 138 11.23 0.36 -8.43
CA MET A 138 12.13 -0.04 -9.52
C MET A 138 11.37 -0.06 -10.83
N CYS A 139 11.89 0.63 -11.85
CA CYS A 139 11.37 0.55 -13.21
C CYS A 139 11.79 -0.78 -13.83
N LEU A 140 10.82 -1.61 -14.24
CA LEU A 140 11.06 -2.88 -14.92
C LEU A 140 11.22 -2.71 -16.43
N GLY A 141 10.72 -1.61 -16.98
CA GLY A 141 10.77 -1.32 -18.41
C GLY A 141 9.68 -0.34 -18.83
N VAL A 142 9.55 -0.13 -20.13
CA VAL A 142 8.49 0.67 -20.76
C VAL A 142 7.60 -0.28 -21.56
N GLU A 143 6.29 -0.20 -21.35
CA GLU A 143 5.32 -1.03 -22.08
C GLU A 143 5.03 -0.47 -23.48
N SER A 144 4.32 -1.22 -24.32
CA SER A 144 3.97 -0.83 -25.69
C SER A 144 3.15 0.46 -25.80
N ASN A 145 2.49 0.85 -24.71
CA ASN A 145 1.77 2.11 -24.58
C ASN A 145 2.69 3.31 -24.26
N GLY A 146 4.00 3.10 -24.16
CA GLY A 146 4.98 4.14 -23.83
C GLY A 146 5.02 4.50 -22.33
N LEU A 147 4.30 3.77 -21.47
CA LEU A 147 4.28 4.03 -20.03
C LEU A 147 5.31 3.17 -19.29
N PRO A 148 5.99 3.72 -18.27
CA PRO A 148 6.90 2.93 -17.43
C PRO A 148 6.12 1.90 -16.62
N HIS A 149 6.68 0.72 -16.39
CA HIS A 149 6.16 -0.29 -15.49
C HIS A 149 7.03 -0.32 -14.24
N TYR A 150 6.43 -0.04 -13.07
CA TYR A 150 7.13 -0.05 -11.81
C TYR A 150 6.80 -1.27 -10.94
N ARG A 151 7.83 -1.76 -10.24
CA ARG A 151 7.70 -2.62 -9.08
C ARG A 151 7.85 -1.78 -7.81
N CYS A 152 6.85 -1.83 -6.94
CA CYS A 152 6.88 -1.19 -5.64
C CYS A 152 7.52 -2.13 -4.60
N PHE A 153 8.34 -1.57 -3.70
CA PHE A 153 8.98 -2.27 -2.58
C PHE A 153 8.39 -1.90 -1.22
N TRP A 154 7.32 -1.10 -1.19
CA TRP A 154 6.52 -0.94 0.01
C TRP A 154 6.00 -2.32 0.44
N GLY A 155 6.28 -2.76 1.68
CA GLY A 155 5.53 -3.86 2.30
C GLY A 155 4.05 -3.46 2.36
N THR A 156 3.02 -4.29 2.26
CA THR A 156 2.85 -5.65 2.79
C THR A 156 3.78 -6.69 2.21
N ASN A 157 4.36 -7.43 3.14
CA ASN A 157 5.38 -8.38 2.82
C ASN A 157 4.75 -9.60 2.10
N PHE A 158 5.16 -9.84 0.85
CA PHE A 158 5.31 -11.23 0.42
C PHE A 158 6.25 -11.99 1.38
N THR A 159 7.01 -11.29 2.23
CA THR A 159 7.77 -11.93 3.31
C THR A 159 6.86 -12.64 4.33
N GLU A 160 5.59 -12.26 4.60
CA GLU A 160 4.69 -13.05 5.47
C GLU A 160 3.91 -14.06 4.65
N GLY A 161 3.46 -13.72 3.42
CA GLY A 161 2.64 -14.61 2.59
C GLY A 161 3.38 -15.56 1.63
N GLY A 162 4.63 -15.26 1.29
CA GLY A 162 5.33 -15.81 0.13
C GLY A 162 6.75 -16.30 0.37
N VAL A 163 7.38 -15.89 1.48
CA VAL A 163 8.60 -16.54 2.00
C VAL A 163 8.36 -17.11 3.41
N HIS A 164 7.94 -16.31 4.40
CA HIS A 164 7.76 -16.82 5.77
C HIS A 164 6.62 -17.83 5.88
N ARG A 165 5.45 -17.62 5.28
CA ARG A 165 4.35 -18.60 5.39
C ARG A 165 4.73 -19.94 4.74
N PRO A 166 5.29 -19.98 3.51
CA PRO A 166 5.84 -21.21 2.96
C PRO A 166 6.97 -21.84 3.80
N ILE A 167 7.89 -21.05 4.35
CA ILE A 167 8.95 -21.55 5.25
C ILE A 167 8.36 -22.10 6.56
N ARG A 168 7.37 -21.43 7.15
CA ARG A 168 6.64 -21.92 8.33
C ARG A 168 5.90 -23.21 8.03
N HIS A 169 5.29 -23.34 6.85
CA HIS A 169 4.63 -24.58 6.43
C HIS A 169 5.61 -25.70 6.10
N SER A 170 6.86 -25.38 5.74
CA SER A 170 7.89 -26.39 5.43
C SER A 170 8.63 -26.91 6.68
N LEU A 171 8.36 -26.33 7.86
CA LEU A 171 8.94 -26.72 9.14
C LEU A 171 7.86 -27.25 10.11
N PRO A 172 8.13 -28.35 10.84
CA PRO A 172 7.30 -28.78 11.97
C PRO A 172 7.21 -27.71 13.07
N ILE A 173 6.08 -27.68 13.79
CA ILE A 173 5.82 -26.71 14.88
C ILE A 173 6.82 -26.86 16.04
N SER A 174 7.34 -28.07 16.28
CA SER A 174 8.37 -28.35 17.29
C SER A 174 9.20 -29.59 16.93
N GLY A 175 10.30 -29.84 17.66
CA GLY A 175 11.10 -31.06 17.51
C GLY A 175 12.09 -31.06 16.34
N VAL A 176 12.43 -29.89 15.79
CA VAL A 176 13.27 -29.76 14.60
C VAL A 176 14.73 -29.51 15.00
N SER A 177 15.65 -30.34 14.49
CA SER A 177 17.09 -30.12 14.70
C SER A 177 17.61 -28.96 13.83
N PRO A 178 18.67 -28.24 14.25
CA PRO A 178 19.27 -27.17 13.44
C PRO A 178 19.64 -27.62 12.02
N ARG A 179 20.11 -28.86 11.87
CA ARG A 179 20.45 -29.46 10.57
C ARG A 179 19.21 -29.63 9.68
N HIS A 180 18.08 -30.07 10.24
CA HIS A 180 16.83 -30.19 9.47
C HIS A 180 16.33 -28.83 8.99
N THR A 181 16.38 -27.81 9.85
CA THR A 181 16.01 -26.44 9.48
C THR A 181 16.90 -25.91 8.36
N SER A 182 18.22 -26.09 8.45
CA SER A 182 19.16 -25.69 7.39
C SER A 182 18.82 -26.37 6.07
N ASN A 183 18.63 -27.69 6.06
CA ASN A 183 18.31 -28.44 4.84
C ASN A 183 16.98 -27.98 4.20
N ARG A 184 15.96 -27.70 5.02
CA ARG A 184 14.65 -27.21 4.55
C ARG A 184 14.75 -25.81 3.97
N LEU A 185 15.49 -24.91 4.59
CA LEU A 185 15.75 -23.57 4.06
C LEU A 185 16.52 -23.62 2.74
N THR A 186 17.56 -24.46 2.65
CA THR A 186 18.33 -24.65 1.41
C THR A 186 17.44 -25.19 0.28
N ALA A 187 16.61 -26.20 0.56
CA ALA A 187 15.68 -26.74 -0.43
C ALA A 187 14.66 -25.68 -0.89
N PHE A 188 14.12 -24.89 0.05
CA PHE A 188 13.22 -23.79 -0.27
C PHE A 188 13.88 -22.76 -1.19
N VAL A 189 15.09 -22.30 -0.83
CA VAL A 189 15.86 -21.33 -1.64
C VAL A 189 16.14 -21.88 -3.03
N TYR A 190 16.56 -23.14 -3.14
CA TYR A 190 16.82 -23.80 -4.42
C TYR A 190 15.58 -23.83 -5.32
N HIS A 191 14.45 -24.32 -4.80
CA HIS A 191 13.19 -24.38 -5.57
C HIS A 191 12.66 -22.99 -5.94
N HIS A 192 12.73 -22.04 -5.01
CA HIS A 192 12.32 -20.66 -5.26
C HIS A 192 13.18 -20.04 -6.37
N ASN A 193 14.49 -20.19 -6.30
CA ASN A 193 15.41 -19.64 -7.31
C ASN A 193 15.16 -20.25 -8.68
N ILE A 194 14.96 -21.57 -8.81
CA ILE A 194 14.64 -22.20 -10.10
C ILE A 194 13.33 -21.68 -10.68
N THR A 195 12.30 -21.57 -9.84
CA THR A 195 10.95 -21.14 -10.28
C THR A 195 10.92 -19.67 -10.70
N VAL A 196 11.61 -18.81 -9.96
CA VAL A 196 11.65 -17.36 -10.24
C VAL A 196 12.58 -17.04 -11.41
N SER A 197 13.65 -17.82 -11.62
CA SER A 197 14.57 -17.65 -12.76
C SER A 197 13.94 -18.07 -14.10
N SER A 198 12.94 -18.97 -14.07
CA SER A 198 12.32 -19.56 -15.27
C SER A 198 11.04 -18.86 -15.71
N ILE A 199 10.47 -17.96 -14.90
CA ILE A 199 9.20 -17.29 -15.22
C ILE A 199 9.42 -15.77 -15.33
N SER A 200 9.70 -15.30 -16.55
CA SER A 200 9.79 -13.87 -16.90
C SER A 200 8.43 -13.20 -17.11
N VAL A 201 7.31 -13.83 -16.77
CA VAL A 201 5.98 -13.23 -16.88
C VAL A 201 5.11 -13.70 -15.73
N PHE A 202 4.91 -12.83 -14.73
CA PHE A 202 3.86 -13.03 -13.74
C PHE A 202 2.88 -11.85 -13.78
N VAL A 203 1.80 -12.07 -14.54
CA VAL A 203 0.56 -11.32 -14.46
C VAL A 203 -0.14 -11.73 -13.18
N PHE A 204 -0.44 -10.82 -12.25
CA PHE A 204 -1.45 -11.10 -11.23
C PHE A 204 -2.33 -9.91 -10.82
N HIS A 205 -3.62 -10.26 -10.76
CA HIS A 205 -4.77 -9.52 -10.28
C HIS A 205 -4.59 -9.11 -8.81
N LEU A 206 -4.72 -7.81 -8.54
CA LEU A 206 -5.08 -7.32 -7.23
C LEU A 206 -6.61 -7.22 -7.16
N ASN A 207 -7.24 -8.25 -6.58
CA ASN A 207 -8.63 -8.17 -6.15
C ASN A 207 -8.72 -7.25 -4.92
N GLY A 208 -9.65 -6.30 -4.99
CA GLY A 208 -10.41 -5.82 -3.82
C GLY A 208 -9.76 -4.75 -2.95
N TRP A 209 -9.78 -3.50 -3.42
CA TRP A 209 -10.10 -2.30 -2.62
C TRP A 209 -10.82 -1.29 -3.52
#